data_AF-A0A2D8RVM9-F1
#
_entry.id   AF-A0A2D8RVM9-F1
#
_cell.length_a   1.000
_cell.length_b   1.000
_cell.length_c   1.000
_cell.angle_alpha   90.00
_cell.angle_beta   90.00
_cell.angle_gamma   90.00
#
_symmetry.space_group_name_H-M   'P 1'
#
loop_
_entity.id
_entity.type
_entity.pdbx_description
1 polymer ?
#
loop_
_entity_poly.entity_id
_entity_poly.type
_entity_poly.pdbx_seq_one_letter_code
_entity_poly.pdbx_strand_id
1 'polypeptide(L)'
;MRSGVIVKKVGMTRLFMEDGRHVPVTVLKLDNCQVVSQRTDEKNGYTAVQLGAGRAKAKNVPNAQRGQFARASVEPKLELAEFRVSADNLLDVGVEITADHFVAGQHVDVSGTSIGKGFAGVMKRHNFGGLRASHGVSISHRSHGSTGQNQDPGKVFKGKKMAGHMGASRVTTQNLEVVRTDVEKGLIMVKGAVPGSKGGWVLVRDAVKTALPDSVPTPGAFRRNGEAAAAPVEAAPAEGPAEEAEAPKEGA
;
A
#
# COMPACT_ATOMS: atom_id res chain seq x y z
N MET A 1 16.56 0.59 9.83
CA MET A 1 15.32 0.87 9.05
C MET A 1 15.10 -0.33 8.16
N ARG A 2 13.92 -0.96 8.24
CA ARG A 2 13.58 -2.12 7.39
C ARG A 2 12.84 -1.69 6.13
N SER A 3 12.67 -2.62 5.20
CA SER A 3 11.97 -2.37 3.94
C SER A 3 10.50 -2.04 4.18
N GLY A 4 9.93 -1.19 3.31
CA GLY A 4 8.49 -1.09 3.17
C GLY A 4 7.97 -2.12 2.18
N VAL A 5 6.70 -2.00 1.78
CA VAL A 5 6.07 -2.87 0.79
C VAL A 5 5.26 -2.05 -0.22
N ILE A 6 5.04 -2.64 -1.39
CA ILE A 6 4.14 -2.11 -2.41
C ILE A 6 2.85 -2.92 -2.34
N VAL A 7 1.72 -2.22 -2.17
CA VAL A 7 0.40 -2.86 -2.02
C VAL A 7 -0.64 -2.19 -2.89
N LYS A 8 -1.68 -2.94 -3.21
CA LYS A 8 -2.83 -2.46 -3.98
C LYS A 8 -3.97 -2.15 -3.03
N LYS A 9 -4.54 -0.94 -3.13
CA LYS A 9 -5.71 -0.54 -2.36
C LYS A 9 -6.95 -1.28 -2.88
N VAL A 10 -7.49 -2.22 -2.12
CA VAL A 10 -8.67 -3.02 -2.54
C VAL A 10 -9.97 -2.27 -2.25
N GLY A 11 -10.06 -1.56 -1.13
CA GLY A 11 -11.28 -0.86 -0.75
C GLY A 11 -11.30 -0.53 0.73
N MET A 12 -12.47 -0.12 1.22
CA MET A 12 -12.71 0.16 2.63
C MET A 12 -13.80 -0.77 3.15
N THR A 13 -13.64 -1.21 4.39
CA THR A 13 -14.64 -1.98 5.12
C THR A 13 -14.64 -1.53 6.58
N ARG A 14 -15.48 -2.16 7.38
CA ARG A 14 -15.55 -1.97 8.83
C ARG A 14 -15.20 -3.27 9.54
N LEU A 15 -14.48 -3.16 10.64
CA LEU A 15 -14.28 -4.25 11.59
C LEU A 15 -14.99 -3.92 12.90
N PHE A 16 -15.62 -4.93 13.47
CA PHE A 16 -16.15 -4.88 14.83
C PHE A 16 -15.12 -5.51 15.74
N MET A 17 -14.66 -4.73 16.71
CA MET A 17 -13.72 -5.18 17.72
C MET A 17 -14.45 -5.91 18.84
N GLU A 18 -13.72 -6.67 19.64
CA GLU A 18 -14.27 -7.40 20.80
C GLU A 18 -14.87 -6.45 21.84
N ASP A 19 -14.38 -5.21 21.92
CA ASP A 19 -14.91 -4.14 22.77
C ASP A 19 -16.18 -3.46 22.22
N GLY A 20 -16.73 -3.96 21.11
CA GLY A 20 -17.92 -3.43 20.45
C GLY A 20 -17.66 -2.17 19.60
N ARG A 21 -16.42 -1.68 19.51
CA ARG A 21 -16.12 -0.51 18.67
C ARG A 21 -16.19 -0.86 17.19
N HIS A 22 -16.74 0.09 16.44
CA HIS A 22 -16.77 0.06 14.98
C HIS A 22 -15.56 0.82 14.41
N VAL A 23 -14.63 0.09 13.80
CA VAL A 23 -13.38 0.66 13.27
C VAL A 23 -13.39 0.64 11.73
N PRO A 24 -13.36 1.80 11.06
CA PRO A 24 -13.26 1.86 9.61
C PRO A 24 -11.82 1.53 9.19
N VAL A 25 -11.67 0.55 8.30
CA VAL A 25 -10.38 0.09 7.81
C VAL A 25 -10.31 0.15 6.28
N THR A 26 -9.13 0.49 5.77
CA THR A 26 -8.77 0.29 4.37
C THR A 26 -8.08 -1.06 4.23
N VAL A 27 -8.55 -1.87 3.28
CA VAL A 27 -7.94 -3.17 2.93
C VAL A 27 -6.90 -2.95 1.84
N LEU A 28 -5.66 -3.31 2.15
CA LEU A 28 -4.50 -3.27 1.25
C LEU A 28 -4.09 -4.71 0.94
N LYS A 29 -3.84 -5.01 -0.34
CA LYS A 29 -3.42 -6.35 -0.78
C LYS A 29 -1.97 -6.33 -1.24
N LEU A 30 -1.15 -7.21 -0.70
CA LEU A 30 0.13 -7.60 -1.27
C LEU A 30 -0.13 -8.50 -2.48
N ASP A 31 0.40 -8.10 -3.62
CA ASP A 31 0.26 -8.84 -4.87
C ASP A 31 1.65 -9.13 -5.43
N ASN A 32 2.21 -10.29 -5.09
CA ASN A 32 3.54 -10.76 -5.53
C ASN A 32 4.66 -9.72 -5.33
N CYS A 33 4.77 -9.16 -4.12
CA CYS A 33 5.75 -8.13 -3.77
C CYS A 33 7.13 -8.78 -3.55
N GLN A 34 8.01 -8.69 -4.55
CA GLN A 34 9.29 -9.37 -4.57
C GLN A 34 10.47 -8.40 -4.71
N VAL A 35 11.63 -8.77 -4.18
CA VAL A 35 12.86 -8.00 -4.33
C VAL A 35 13.43 -8.18 -5.74
N VAL A 36 13.57 -7.08 -6.47
CA VAL A 36 14.07 -7.06 -7.85
C VAL A 36 15.55 -6.71 -7.91
N SER A 37 16.00 -5.79 -7.05
CA SER A 37 17.41 -5.37 -7.01
C SER A 37 17.75 -4.82 -5.64
N GLN A 38 19.03 -4.92 -5.30
CA GLN A 38 19.61 -4.21 -4.16
C GLN A 38 20.44 -3.02 -4.67
N ARG A 39 20.46 -1.95 -3.89
CA ARG A 39 21.38 -0.81 -4.03
C ARG A 39 22.31 -0.84 -2.82
N THR A 40 23.61 -0.75 -3.06
CA THR A 40 24.63 -0.74 -2.02
C THR A 40 25.39 0.59 -2.03
N ASP A 41 25.89 1.02 -0.87
CA ASP A 41 26.62 2.29 -0.74
C ASP A 41 27.80 2.38 -1.70
N GLU A 42 28.56 1.30 -1.88
CA GLU A 42 29.74 1.26 -2.77
C GLU A 42 29.41 1.52 -4.24
N LYS A 43 28.29 0.95 -4.74
CA LYS A 43 27.95 1.00 -6.18
C LYS A 43 27.03 2.17 -6.51
N ASN A 44 26.21 2.60 -5.57
CA ASN A 44 25.12 3.54 -5.81
C ASN A 44 25.18 4.79 -4.94
N GLY A 45 26.07 4.85 -3.94
CA GLY A 45 26.15 5.94 -2.96
C GLY A 45 25.02 5.90 -1.92
N TYR A 46 24.22 4.83 -1.89
CA TYR A 46 23.21 4.60 -0.86
C TYR A 46 22.73 3.15 -0.81
N THR A 47 22.18 2.78 0.36
CA THR A 47 21.62 1.47 0.63
C THR A 47 20.09 1.48 0.49
N ALA A 48 19.57 0.64 -0.40
CA ALA A 48 18.13 0.50 -0.65
C ALA A 48 17.78 -0.87 -1.22
N VAL A 49 16.53 -1.28 -1.02
CA VAL A 49 15.93 -2.44 -1.67
C VAL A 49 14.91 -1.95 -2.70
N GLN A 50 15.05 -2.40 -3.93
CA GLN A 50 14.07 -2.18 -4.99
C GLN A 50 13.08 -3.35 -5.00
N LEU A 51 11.82 -3.03 -4.71
CA LEU A 51 10.73 -3.97 -4.72
C LEU A 51 9.90 -3.81 -5.99
N GLY A 52 9.30 -4.91 -6.44
CA GLY A 52 8.32 -4.91 -7.50
C GLY A 52 7.07 -5.69 -7.13
N ALA A 53 5.91 -5.19 -7.52
CA ALA A 53 4.62 -5.81 -7.23
C ALA A 53 3.71 -5.90 -8.46
N GLY A 54 2.77 -6.83 -8.40
CA GLY A 54 1.85 -7.19 -9.47
C GLY A 54 2.52 -7.98 -10.59
N ARG A 55 1.70 -8.65 -11.41
CA ARG A 55 2.17 -9.40 -12.58
C ARG A 55 1.94 -8.59 -13.86
N ALA A 56 3.01 -8.31 -14.59
CA ALA A 56 2.95 -7.67 -15.91
C ALA A 56 3.19 -8.69 -17.02
N LYS A 57 2.46 -8.56 -18.14
CA LYS A 57 2.73 -9.36 -19.34
C LYS A 57 4.04 -8.89 -19.95
N ALA A 58 4.94 -9.81 -20.31
CA ALA A 58 6.26 -9.48 -20.86
C ALA A 58 6.20 -8.53 -22.07
N LYS A 59 5.16 -8.62 -22.91
CA LYS A 59 4.97 -7.73 -24.08
C LYS A 59 4.67 -6.26 -23.72
N ASN A 60 4.18 -5.99 -22.51
CA ASN A 60 3.86 -4.64 -22.04
C ASN A 60 5.04 -3.99 -21.31
N VAL A 61 6.17 -4.70 -21.18
CA VAL A 61 7.33 -4.26 -20.40
C VAL A 61 8.47 -3.87 -21.35
N PRO A 62 9.06 -2.68 -21.21
CA PRO A 62 10.20 -2.24 -22.01
C PRO A 62 11.40 -3.21 -21.93
N ASN A 63 12.17 -3.34 -23.01
CA ASN A 63 13.29 -4.28 -23.11
C ASN A 63 14.32 -4.13 -21.98
N ALA A 64 14.65 -2.89 -21.59
CA ALA A 64 15.59 -2.62 -20.52
C ALA A 64 15.11 -3.20 -19.17
N GLN A 65 13.83 -3.02 -18.85
CA GLN A 65 13.24 -3.58 -17.62
C GLN A 65 13.19 -5.12 -17.69
N ARG A 66 12.92 -5.70 -18.87
CA ARG A 66 12.96 -7.17 -19.04
C ARG A 66 14.34 -7.75 -18.73
N GLY A 67 15.41 -7.10 -19.19
CA GLY A 67 16.77 -7.52 -18.86
C GLY A 67 17.06 -7.45 -17.35
N GLN A 68 16.55 -6.41 -16.67
CA GLN A 68 16.66 -6.29 -15.21
C GLN A 68 15.93 -7.43 -14.48
N PHE A 69 14.69 -7.73 -14.88
CA PHE A 69 13.91 -8.83 -14.28
C PHE A 69 14.55 -10.20 -14.54
N ALA A 70 15.08 -10.42 -15.75
CA ALA A 70 15.78 -11.65 -16.10
C ALA A 70 17.04 -11.88 -15.25
N ARG A 71 17.84 -10.82 -15.01
CA ARG A 71 19.01 -10.88 -14.13
C ARG A 71 18.64 -11.23 -12.68
N ALA A 72 17.48 -10.77 -12.23
CA ALA A 72 16.96 -11.06 -10.90
C ALA A 72 16.25 -12.43 -10.82
N SER A 73 16.03 -13.11 -11.95
CA SER A 73 15.20 -14.32 -12.04
C SER A 73 13.78 -14.12 -11.49
N VAL A 74 13.22 -12.92 -11.67
CA VAL A 74 11.89 -12.53 -11.17
C VAL A 74 10.94 -12.28 -12.35
N GLU A 75 9.65 -12.59 -12.17
CA GLU A 75 8.63 -12.27 -13.18
C GLU A 75 8.51 -10.75 -13.40
N PRO A 76 8.17 -10.29 -14.61
CA PRO A 76 7.96 -8.86 -14.84
C PRO A 76 6.85 -8.28 -13.94
N LYS A 77 7.18 -7.18 -13.26
CA LYS A 77 6.29 -6.52 -12.28
C LYS A 77 5.60 -5.29 -12.87
N LEU A 78 4.43 -4.93 -12.32
CA LEU A 78 3.66 -3.76 -12.76
C LEU A 78 4.20 -2.45 -12.17
N GLU A 79 4.55 -2.49 -10.89
CA GLU A 79 5.09 -1.33 -10.17
C GLU A 79 6.45 -1.66 -9.59
N LEU A 80 7.32 -0.64 -9.56
CA LEU A 80 8.64 -0.69 -8.95
C LEU A 80 8.80 0.48 -8.00
N ALA A 81 9.31 0.23 -6.80
CA ALA A 81 9.65 1.28 -5.85
C ALA A 81 10.89 0.89 -5.05
N GLU A 82 11.67 1.90 -4.68
CA GLU A 82 12.82 1.73 -3.82
C GLU A 82 12.50 2.15 -2.39
N PHE A 83 12.97 1.36 -1.42
CA PHE A 83 12.90 1.66 -0.01
C PHE A 83 14.31 1.76 0.55
N ARG A 84 14.60 2.89 1.22
CA ARG A 84 15.85 3.05 1.96
C ARG A 84 15.85 2.12 3.15
N VAL A 85 16.92 1.36 3.31
CA VAL A 85 17.08 0.40 4.41
C VAL A 85 18.48 0.56 5.01
N SER A 86 18.66 0.10 6.25
CA SER A 86 20.02 -0.04 6.80
C SER A 86 20.72 -1.26 6.21
N ALA A 87 22.06 -1.27 6.23
CA ALA A 87 22.86 -2.36 5.68
C ALA A 87 22.48 -3.74 6.26
N ASP A 88 22.13 -3.79 7.54
CA ASP A 88 21.74 -5.02 8.23
C ASP A 88 20.36 -5.56 7.80
N ASN A 89 19.54 -4.73 7.13
CA ASN A 89 18.19 -5.07 6.70
C ASN A 89 18.07 -5.24 5.18
N LEU A 90 19.17 -5.61 4.52
CA LEU A 90 19.16 -5.93 3.09
C LEU A 90 18.49 -7.30 2.87
N LEU A 91 17.49 -7.33 1.99
CA LEU A 91 16.82 -8.58 1.60
C LEU A 91 17.39 -9.10 0.29
N ASP A 92 17.63 -10.42 0.22
CA ASP A 92 18.13 -11.10 -0.98
C ASP A 92 17.22 -10.88 -2.20
N VAL A 93 17.84 -10.82 -3.38
CA VAL A 93 17.10 -10.67 -4.65
C VAL A 93 16.27 -11.93 -4.90
N GLY A 94 15.02 -11.74 -5.35
CA GLY A 94 14.08 -12.82 -5.64
C GLY A 94 13.17 -13.20 -4.47
N VAL A 95 13.46 -12.72 -3.26
CA VAL A 95 12.66 -13.00 -2.05
C VAL A 95 11.30 -12.29 -2.11
N GLU A 96 10.24 -12.97 -1.67
CA GLU A 96 8.88 -12.43 -1.61
C GLU A 96 8.50 -11.98 -0.21
N ILE A 97 8.04 -10.74 -0.06
CA ILE A 97 7.60 -10.18 1.23
C ILE A 97 6.13 -10.52 1.48
N THR A 98 5.84 -10.99 2.70
CA THR A 98 4.51 -11.44 3.13
C THR A 98 3.80 -10.40 4.01
N ALA A 99 2.50 -10.60 4.28
CA ALA A 99 1.71 -9.68 5.09
C ALA A 99 2.14 -9.63 6.56
N ASP A 100 2.77 -10.70 7.08
CA ASP A 100 3.37 -10.76 8.42
C ASP A 100 4.52 -9.78 8.62
N HIS A 101 4.94 -9.10 7.55
CA HIS A 101 5.86 -7.99 7.68
C HIS A 101 5.29 -6.89 8.57
N PHE A 102 3.98 -6.75 8.72
CA PHE A 102 3.38 -5.84 9.70
C PHE A 102 2.64 -6.60 10.79
N VAL A 103 2.76 -6.12 12.02
CA VAL A 103 2.07 -6.69 13.17
C VAL A 103 0.87 -5.81 13.54
N ALA A 104 -0.20 -6.42 14.06
CA ALA A 104 -1.32 -5.67 14.60
C ALA A 104 -0.88 -4.72 15.73
N GLY A 105 -1.44 -3.51 15.76
CA GLY A 105 -1.06 -2.43 16.68
C GLY A 105 0.13 -1.59 16.21
N GLN A 106 0.86 -2.01 15.18
CA GLN A 106 1.95 -1.22 14.60
C GLN A 106 1.42 0.02 13.86
N HIS A 107 2.17 1.12 13.93
CA HIS A 107 1.89 2.33 13.14
C HIS A 107 2.70 2.35 11.84
N VAL A 108 2.05 2.72 10.75
CA VAL A 108 2.61 2.78 9.40
C VAL A 108 2.35 4.11 8.71
N ASP A 109 3.26 4.49 7.83
CA ASP A 109 3.10 5.61 6.89
C ASP A 109 2.74 5.06 5.51
N VAL A 110 1.67 5.59 4.91
CA VAL A 110 1.21 5.16 3.59
C VAL A 110 1.32 6.30 2.59
N SER A 111 2.16 6.09 1.57
CA SER A 111 2.36 7.02 0.47
C SER A 111 1.63 6.54 -0.78
N GLY A 112 0.95 7.46 -1.47
CA GLY A 112 0.27 7.15 -2.72
C GLY A 112 -0.04 8.40 -3.52
N THR A 113 -0.53 8.20 -4.73
CA THR A 113 -1.00 9.30 -5.59
C THR A 113 -2.44 9.65 -5.21
N SER A 114 -2.68 10.89 -4.82
CA SER A 114 -4.02 11.39 -4.50
C SER A 114 -4.96 11.36 -5.71
N ILE A 115 -6.26 11.25 -5.46
CA ILE A 115 -7.27 11.26 -6.53
C ILE A 115 -7.22 12.61 -7.25
N GLY A 116 -7.02 12.57 -8.57
CA GLY A 116 -7.07 13.74 -9.44
C GLY A 116 -8.47 14.35 -9.49
N LYS A 117 -8.55 15.67 -9.32
CA LYS A 117 -9.80 16.46 -9.40
C LYS A 117 -9.81 17.41 -10.59
N GLY A 118 -8.84 17.30 -11.50
CA GLY A 118 -8.67 18.15 -12.67
C GLY A 118 -8.36 19.61 -12.31
N PHE A 119 -8.81 20.54 -13.14
CA PHE A 119 -8.71 21.97 -12.87
C PHE A 119 -9.75 22.37 -11.80
N ALA A 120 -9.28 22.70 -10.60
CA ALA A 120 -10.13 23.10 -9.49
C ALA A 120 -10.11 24.62 -9.27
N GLY A 121 -11.29 25.20 -9.11
CA GLY A 121 -11.45 26.60 -8.69
C GLY A 121 -10.94 26.85 -7.26
N VAL A 122 -10.73 28.12 -6.92
CA VAL A 122 -10.13 28.57 -5.64
C VAL A 122 -10.86 28.07 -4.41
N MET A 123 -12.20 28.03 -4.43
CA MET A 123 -12.99 27.54 -3.30
C MET A 123 -12.73 26.06 -3.02
N LYS A 124 -12.70 25.21 -4.06
CA LYS A 124 -12.46 23.77 -3.91
C LYS A 124 -11.00 23.43 -3.60
N ARG A 125 -10.06 24.20 -4.17
CA ARG A 125 -8.63 23.95 -4.04
C ARG A 125 -8.06 24.45 -2.70
N HIS A 126 -8.54 25.59 -2.22
CA HIS A 126 -7.97 26.31 -1.06
C HIS A 126 -8.98 26.64 0.04
N ASN A 127 -10.23 26.17 -0.06
CA ASN A 127 -11.31 26.42 0.90
C ASN A 127 -11.62 27.91 1.13
N PHE A 128 -11.57 28.73 0.06
CA PHE A 128 -11.95 30.15 0.13
C PHE A 128 -13.47 30.32 0.32
N GLY A 129 -13.88 31.35 1.08
CA GLY A 129 -15.28 31.60 1.46
C GLY A 129 -16.23 32.07 0.34
N GLY A 130 -15.71 32.64 -0.76
CA GLY A 130 -16.52 33.21 -1.83
C GLY A 130 -17.16 34.55 -1.47
N LEU A 131 -18.04 35.06 -2.33
CA LEU A 131 -18.82 36.28 -2.09
C LEU A 131 -20.28 35.93 -1.77
N ARG A 132 -21.05 36.92 -1.29
CA ARG A 132 -22.49 36.76 -1.01
C ARG A 132 -23.24 36.31 -2.26
N ALA A 133 -24.26 35.47 -2.07
CA ALA A 133 -25.15 35.00 -3.14
C ALA A 133 -26.23 36.04 -3.51
N SER A 134 -26.51 37.00 -2.63
CA SER A 134 -27.51 38.06 -2.79
C SER A 134 -26.90 39.44 -2.48
N HIS A 135 -27.75 40.48 -2.44
CA HIS A 135 -27.34 41.87 -2.17
C HIS A 135 -26.38 42.46 -3.22
N GLY A 136 -26.74 42.31 -4.51
CA GLY A 136 -26.11 43.06 -5.60
C GLY A 136 -24.77 42.51 -6.12
N VAL A 137 -24.35 41.32 -5.68
CA VAL A 137 -23.16 40.66 -6.25
C VAL A 137 -23.46 40.20 -7.68
N SER A 138 -22.78 40.78 -8.66
CA SER A 138 -22.88 40.38 -10.06
C SER A 138 -21.75 39.39 -10.42
N ILE A 139 -22.11 38.21 -10.91
CA ILE A 139 -21.26 37.15 -11.52
C ILE A 139 -20.05 36.62 -10.72
N SER A 140 -19.75 37.18 -9.55
CA SER A 140 -18.47 37.00 -8.83
C SER A 140 -18.57 36.12 -7.58
N HIS A 141 -19.70 35.42 -7.38
CA HIS A 141 -20.01 34.55 -6.25
C HIS A 141 -18.87 33.58 -5.87
N ARG A 142 -18.19 33.02 -6.88
CA ARG A 142 -17.10 32.04 -6.72
C ARG A 142 -15.74 32.57 -7.18
N SER A 143 -15.63 33.89 -7.35
CA SER A 143 -14.39 34.55 -7.79
C SER A 143 -13.29 34.46 -6.73
N HIS A 144 -12.05 34.77 -7.13
CA HIS A 144 -10.88 34.70 -6.27
C HIS A 144 -10.68 35.93 -5.37
N GLY A 145 -11.46 37.01 -5.56
CA GLY A 145 -11.27 38.27 -4.84
C GLY A 145 -9.98 39.00 -5.25
N SER A 146 -9.44 39.87 -4.40
CA SER A 146 -8.19 40.58 -4.74
C SER A 146 -6.96 39.65 -4.73
N THR A 147 -6.11 39.76 -5.75
CA THR A 147 -4.86 39.00 -5.87
C THR A 147 -3.65 39.74 -5.30
N GLY A 148 -3.68 41.07 -5.21
CA GLY A 148 -2.54 41.91 -4.83
C GLY A 148 -2.93 43.31 -4.35
N GLN A 149 -1.91 44.14 -4.11
CA GLN A 149 -2.03 45.56 -3.78
C GLN A 149 -1.87 46.42 -5.05
N ASN A 150 -2.11 47.73 -4.94
CA ASN A 150 -2.02 48.68 -6.05
C ASN A 150 -0.56 49.05 -6.42
N GLN A 151 -0.05 50.21 -5.99
CA GLN A 151 1.24 50.74 -6.45
C GLN A 151 2.43 49.92 -5.96
N ASP A 152 2.53 49.69 -4.65
CA ASP A 152 3.59 48.88 -4.04
C ASP A 152 2.97 47.60 -3.49
N PRO A 153 3.37 46.40 -3.95
CA PRO A 153 4.57 46.04 -4.73
C PRO A 153 4.36 45.90 -6.25
N GLY A 154 3.22 46.33 -6.81
CA GLY A 154 2.95 46.31 -8.26
C GLY A 154 2.94 44.92 -8.91
N LYS A 155 2.85 43.83 -8.13
CA LYS A 155 2.89 42.45 -8.62
C LYS A 155 2.14 41.48 -7.70
N VAL A 156 1.80 40.32 -8.26
CA VAL A 156 1.33 39.17 -7.47
C VAL A 156 2.53 38.36 -6.97
N PHE A 157 2.57 38.08 -5.66
CA PHE A 157 3.65 37.29 -5.06
C PHE A 157 3.66 35.83 -5.54
N LYS A 158 4.86 35.25 -5.62
CA LYS A 158 5.03 33.81 -5.90
C LYS A 158 4.38 32.97 -4.80
N GLY A 159 3.77 31.86 -5.17
CA GLY A 159 3.04 31.00 -4.22
C GLY A 159 1.65 31.51 -3.83
N LYS A 160 1.16 32.60 -4.44
CA LYS A 160 -0.23 33.04 -4.24
C LYS A 160 -1.21 31.92 -4.60
N LYS A 161 -2.14 31.65 -3.69
CA LYS A 161 -3.19 30.65 -3.87
C LYS A 161 -4.14 31.06 -5.00
N MET A 162 -4.15 30.27 -6.08
CA MET A 162 -5.00 30.46 -7.26
C MET A 162 -5.67 29.14 -7.69
N ALA A 163 -6.61 29.21 -8.63
CA ALA A 163 -7.18 28.03 -9.28
C ALA A 163 -6.10 27.23 -10.03
N GLY A 164 -6.34 25.96 -10.29
CA GLY A 164 -5.38 25.12 -11.01
C GLY A 164 -5.59 23.63 -10.78
N HIS A 165 -4.67 22.83 -11.30
CA HIS A 165 -4.71 21.38 -11.14
C HIS A 165 -4.68 20.97 -9.65
N MET A 166 -5.60 20.10 -9.24
CA MET A 166 -5.73 19.60 -7.88
C MET A 166 -5.74 18.07 -7.86
N GLY A 167 -4.99 17.47 -6.94
CA GLY A 167 -4.82 16.02 -6.86
C GLY A 167 -3.75 15.51 -7.83
N ALA A 168 -3.73 14.19 -8.06
CA ALA A 168 -2.67 13.47 -8.78
C ALA A 168 -1.24 13.77 -8.27
N SER A 169 -1.13 14.27 -7.04
CA SER A 169 0.13 14.51 -6.36
C SER A 169 0.42 13.36 -5.40
N ARG A 170 1.70 13.05 -5.22
CA ARG A 170 2.17 12.10 -4.21
C ARG A 170 1.96 12.70 -2.83
N VAL A 171 1.24 12.00 -1.98
CA VAL A 171 0.93 12.38 -0.61
C VAL A 171 1.18 11.19 0.31
N THR A 172 1.58 11.50 1.56
CA THR A 172 1.82 10.50 2.59
C THR A 172 0.88 10.76 3.75
N THR A 173 0.07 9.78 4.10
CA THR A 173 -0.69 9.79 5.35
C THR A 173 0.14 9.08 6.39
N GLN A 174 0.42 9.77 7.50
CA GLN A 174 1.32 9.28 8.54
C GLN A 174 0.55 8.65 9.69
N ASN A 175 1.23 7.78 10.43
CA ASN A 175 0.75 7.25 11.71
C ASN A 175 -0.62 6.54 11.62
N LEU A 176 -0.81 5.71 10.60
CA LEU A 176 -1.99 4.86 10.49
C LEU A 176 -1.75 3.55 11.25
N GLU A 177 -2.73 3.12 12.03
CA GLU A 177 -2.67 1.90 12.84
C GLU A 177 -2.99 0.67 11.98
N VAL A 178 -2.15 -0.37 12.04
CA VAL A 178 -2.45 -1.69 11.48
C VAL A 178 -3.36 -2.43 12.45
N VAL A 179 -4.56 -2.73 12.00
CA VAL A 179 -5.58 -3.37 12.84
C VAL A 179 -5.45 -4.88 12.82
N ARG A 180 -5.27 -5.45 11.62
CA ARG A 180 -5.20 -6.90 11.41
C ARG A 180 -4.46 -7.19 10.10
N THR A 181 -3.74 -8.30 10.09
CA THR A 181 -3.14 -8.89 8.88
C THR A 181 -3.76 -10.26 8.61
N ASP A 182 -3.80 -10.64 7.34
CA ASP A 182 -4.24 -11.95 6.86
C ASP A 182 -3.19 -12.44 5.86
N VAL A 183 -2.42 -13.44 6.26
CA VAL A 183 -1.22 -13.92 5.57
C VAL A 183 -1.55 -14.77 4.36
N GLU A 184 -2.59 -15.60 4.49
CA GLU A 184 -3.06 -16.49 3.45
C GLU A 184 -3.58 -15.70 2.25
N LYS A 185 -4.33 -14.62 2.51
CA LYS A 185 -4.86 -13.74 1.46
C LYS A 185 -3.93 -12.59 1.11
N GLY A 186 -2.84 -12.41 1.86
CA GLY A 186 -1.89 -11.31 1.69
C GLY A 186 -2.53 -9.93 1.95
N LEU A 187 -3.43 -9.82 2.92
CA LEU A 187 -4.16 -8.58 3.22
C LEU A 187 -3.60 -7.89 4.47
N ILE A 188 -3.52 -6.56 4.40
CA ILE A 188 -3.18 -5.68 5.51
C ILE A 188 -4.35 -4.72 5.70
N MET A 189 -4.94 -4.71 6.90
CA MET A 189 -6.06 -3.85 7.23
C MET A 189 -5.56 -2.68 8.08
N VAL A 190 -5.65 -1.47 7.52
CA VAL A 190 -5.14 -0.25 8.14
C VAL A 190 -6.32 0.64 8.53
N LYS A 191 -6.31 1.18 9.75
CA LYS A 191 -7.35 2.09 10.25
C LYS A 191 -7.34 3.41 9.49
N GLY A 192 -8.51 3.83 9.04
CA GLY A 192 -8.71 5.12 8.38
C GLY A 192 -8.48 5.10 6.87
N ALA A 193 -8.20 6.29 6.32
CA ALA A 193 -8.16 6.53 4.89
C ALA A 193 -6.74 6.51 4.32
N VAL A 194 -6.58 5.83 3.19
CA VAL A 194 -5.34 5.76 2.42
C VAL A 194 -5.47 6.63 1.16
N PRO A 195 -4.41 7.36 0.74
CA PRO A 195 -4.45 8.16 -0.49
C PRO A 195 -4.69 7.31 -1.74
N GLY A 196 -5.41 7.89 -2.70
CA GLY A 196 -5.66 7.27 -4.01
C GLY A 196 -6.99 6.53 -4.13
N SER A 197 -7.34 6.16 -5.36
CA SER A 197 -8.55 5.42 -5.71
C SER A 197 -8.41 3.92 -5.40
N LYS A 198 -9.55 3.22 -5.36
CA LYS A 198 -9.58 1.76 -5.34
C LYS A 198 -8.86 1.19 -6.58
N GLY A 199 -8.05 0.17 -6.37
CA GLY A 199 -7.19 -0.46 -7.38
C GLY A 199 -5.84 0.23 -7.57
N GLY A 200 -5.61 1.41 -6.98
CA GLY A 200 -4.33 2.11 -7.05
C GLY A 200 -3.25 1.43 -6.20
N TRP A 201 -2.00 1.60 -6.63
CA TRP A 201 -0.82 1.17 -5.88
C TRP A 201 -0.40 2.20 -4.86
N VAL A 202 -0.05 1.73 -3.68
CA VAL A 202 0.43 2.55 -2.56
C VAL A 202 1.63 1.88 -1.93
N LEU A 203 2.48 2.70 -1.32
CA LEU A 203 3.68 2.28 -0.63
C LEU A 203 3.41 2.36 0.86
N VAL A 204 3.62 1.26 1.58
CA VAL A 204 3.49 1.20 3.03
C VAL A 204 4.87 1.01 3.62
N ARG A 205 5.20 1.80 4.64
CA ARG A 205 6.46 1.70 5.37
C ARG A 205 6.19 1.96 6.85
N ASP A 206 7.14 1.65 7.71
CA ASP A 206 6.99 1.93 9.13
C ASP A 206 6.86 3.43 9.38
N ALA A 207 6.10 3.77 10.43
CA ALA A 207 5.92 5.16 10.83
C ALA A 207 7.26 5.78 11.24
N VAL A 208 7.55 6.99 10.74
CA VAL A 208 8.78 7.71 11.12
C VAL A 208 8.69 8.29 12.53
N LYS A 209 7.48 8.61 12.97
CA LYS A 209 7.23 9.40 14.18
C LYS A 209 6.90 8.54 15.41
N THR A 210 6.70 7.24 15.24
CA THR A 210 6.25 6.33 16.28
C THR A 210 7.24 5.19 16.39
N ALA A 211 7.57 4.79 17.63
CA ALA A 211 8.47 3.67 17.86
C ALA A 211 7.89 2.37 17.28
N LEU A 212 8.78 1.51 16.77
CA LEU A 212 8.35 0.19 16.35
C LEU A 212 8.04 -0.67 17.59
N PRO A 213 6.98 -1.48 17.57
CA PRO A 213 6.78 -2.50 18.59
C PRO A 213 7.87 -3.58 18.53
N ASP A 214 8.20 -4.17 19.68
CA ASP A 214 9.28 -5.16 19.82
C ASP A 214 8.98 -6.48 19.07
N SER A 215 7.71 -6.76 18.78
CA SER A 215 7.24 -7.98 18.12
C SER A 215 7.46 -8.00 16.60
N VAL A 216 8.08 -6.95 16.04
CA VAL A 216 8.17 -6.76 14.59
C VAL A 216 9.35 -7.53 14.01
N PRO A 217 9.17 -8.32 12.93
CA PRO A 217 10.26 -9.06 12.32
C PRO A 217 11.26 -8.13 11.63
N THR A 218 12.53 -8.29 11.99
CA THR A 218 13.70 -7.67 11.34
C THR A 218 14.57 -8.78 10.74
N PRO A 219 14.91 -8.77 9.43
CA PRO A 219 14.77 -7.68 8.46
C PRO A 219 13.40 -7.57 7.77
N GLY A 220 12.53 -8.55 7.99
CA GLY A 220 11.14 -8.59 7.50
C GLY A 220 10.61 -10.02 7.50
N ALA A 221 9.31 -10.20 7.24
CA ALA A 221 8.74 -11.53 7.03
C ALA A 221 8.66 -11.84 5.54
N PHE A 222 9.38 -12.86 5.10
CA PHE A 222 9.51 -13.18 3.68
C PHE A 222 9.58 -14.68 3.41
N ARG A 223 9.20 -15.06 2.19
CA ARG A 223 9.34 -16.43 1.66
C ARG A 223 10.49 -16.45 0.65
N ARG A 224 11.37 -17.45 0.78
CA ARG A 224 12.39 -17.71 -0.25
C ARG A 224 11.77 -18.54 -1.38
N ASN A 225 12.18 -18.26 -2.62
CA ASN A 225 11.74 -19.03 -3.78
C ASN A 225 12.05 -20.52 -3.56
N GLY A 226 11.00 -21.34 -3.43
CA GLY A 226 11.08 -22.78 -3.16
C GLY A 226 10.29 -23.27 -1.95
N GLU A 227 10.02 -22.41 -0.95
CA GLU A 227 9.07 -22.71 0.13
C GLU A 227 7.67 -22.26 -0.29
N ALA A 228 6.99 -23.12 -1.05
CA ALA A 228 5.54 -23.04 -1.13
C ALA A 228 4.95 -23.19 0.27
N ALA A 229 3.85 -22.47 0.53
CA ALA A 229 3.05 -22.60 1.74
C ALA A 229 2.93 -24.08 2.12
N ALA A 230 3.32 -24.42 3.35
CA ALA A 230 2.97 -25.71 3.92
C ALA A 230 1.46 -25.88 3.72
N ALA A 231 1.09 -26.75 2.77
CA ALA A 231 -0.28 -27.16 2.59
C ALA A 231 -0.77 -27.65 3.95
N PRO A 232 -2.00 -27.33 4.37
CA PRO A 232 -2.59 -28.03 5.49
C PRO A 232 -2.54 -29.51 5.11
N VAL A 233 -1.83 -30.30 5.91
CA VAL A 233 -1.95 -31.75 5.85
C VAL A 233 -3.36 -32.02 6.36
N GLU A 234 -4.31 -32.00 5.43
CA GLU A 234 -5.64 -32.53 5.65
C GLU A 234 -5.41 -34.02 5.92
N ALA A 235 -5.51 -34.39 7.20
CA ALA A 235 -5.47 -35.76 7.62
C ALA A 235 -6.59 -36.49 6.87
N ALA A 236 -6.21 -37.29 5.88
CA ALA A 236 -7.07 -38.30 5.30
C ALA A 236 -7.69 -39.09 6.46
N PRO A 237 -9.03 -39.20 6.55
CA PRO A 237 -9.62 -40.12 7.50
C PRO A 237 -9.20 -41.52 7.08
N ALA A 238 -8.49 -42.20 7.98
CA ALA A 238 -8.16 -43.60 7.86
C ALA A 238 -9.48 -44.40 7.72
N GLU A 239 -9.60 -45.14 6.63
CA GLU A 239 -10.56 -46.24 6.53
C GLU A 239 -10.33 -47.18 7.72
N GLY A 240 -11.33 -47.28 8.58
CA GLY A 240 -11.39 -48.31 9.61
C GLY A 240 -11.61 -49.68 8.97
N PRO A 241 -11.04 -50.76 9.53
CA PRO A 241 -11.19 -52.09 8.97
C PRO A 241 -12.65 -52.56 9.10
N ALA A 242 -13.20 -53.07 8.00
CA ALA A 242 -14.47 -53.78 8.01
C ALA A 242 -14.32 -55.07 8.82
N GLU A 243 -15.02 -55.13 9.95
CA GLU A 243 -15.18 -56.31 10.78
C GLU A 243 -16.17 -57.27 10.10
N GLU A 244 -15.72 -58.52 9.89
CA GLU A 244 -16.55 -59.65 9.49
C GLU A 244 -17.61 -59.90 10.57
N ALA A 245 -18.89 -59.72 10.22
CA ALA A 245 -20.01 -60.21 10.99
C ALA A 245 -20.69 -61.36 10.23
N GLU A 246 -20.33 -62.57 10.62
CA GLU A 246 -21.03 -63.81 10.33
C GLU A 246 -22.40 -63.81 11.05
N ALA A 247 -23.48 -64.13 10.32
CA ALA A 247 -24.77 -64.49 10.91
C ALA A 247 -25.47 -65.55 10.04
N PRO A 248 -26.28 -66.44 10.66
CA PRO A 248 -26.32 -67.86 10.31
C PRO A 248 -27.46 -68.25 9.34
N LYS A 249 -27.37 -69.50 8.87
CA LYS A 249 -28.42 -70.22 8.14
C LYS A 249 -29.60 -70.59 9.05
N GLU A 250 -30.82 -70.37 8.54
CA GLU A 250 -32.07 -71.14 8.72
C GLU A 250 -33.10 -70.47 7.78
N GLY A 251 -33.88 -71.08 6.89
CA GLY A 251 -34.29 -72.47 6.73
C GLY A 251 -35.80 -72.62 6.95
N ALA A 252 -36.66 -72.20 6.00
CA ALA A 252 -37.99 -72.74 5.67
C ALA A 252 -38.63 -71.93 4.53
#